data_AF-A0A433ICC3-F1
#
_entry.id   AF-A0A433ICC3-F1
#
_cell.length_a   1.000
_cell.length_b   1.000
_cell.length_c   1.000
_cell.angle_alpha   90.00
_cell.angle_beta   90.00
_cell.angle_gamma   90.00
#
_symmetry.space_group_name_H-M   'P 1'
#
loop_
_entity.id
_entity.type
_entity.pdbx_description
1 polymer ?
#
loop_
_entity_poly.entity_id
_entity_poly.type
_entity_poly.pdbx_seq_one_letter_code
_entity_poly.pdbx_strand_id
1 'polypeptide(L)' 'MRTDTEIRLNGVRALVQALGAVDAERFVALINRERFDYTEWRKTQWLDETVASLAAKARGLRAAGLEQPEDGKE' A
#
# COMPACT_ATOMS: atom_id res chain seq x y z
N MET A 1 6.76 3.11 -17.03
CA MET A 1 6.67 3.63 -15.64
C MET A 1 5.81 4.87 -15.60
N ARG A 2 4.96 5.02 -14.59
CA ARG A 2 4.29 6.31 -14.31
C ARG A 2 5.32 7.31 -13.80
N THR A 3 5.12 8.58 -14.14
CA THR A 3 5.91 9.70 -13.62
C THR A 3 5.55 9.98 -12.16
N ASP A 4 6.47 10.60 -11.42
CA ASP A 4 6.22 11.05 -10.05
C ASP A 4 4.96 11.92 -9.94
N THR A 5 4.73 12.77 -10.94
CA THR A 5 3.54 13.62 -11.03
C THR A 5 2.25 12.80 -11.15
N GLU A 6 2.25 11.78 -12.01
CA GLU A 6 1.09 10.89 -12.15
C GLU A 6 0.83 10.08 -10.88
N ILE A 7 1.88 9.61 -10.21
CA ILE A 7 1.76 8.88 -8.95
C ILE A 7 1.14 9.78 -7.87
N ARG A 8 1.64 11.01 -7.72
CA ARG A 8 1.10 11.98 -6.74
C ARG A 8 -0.35 12.35 -7.03
N LEU A 9 -0.67 12.63 -8.29
CA LEU A 9 -2.02 13.05 -8.69
C LEU A 9 -3.04 11.93 -8.46
N ASN A 10 -2.68 10.69 -8.78
CA ASN A 10 -3.54 9.54 -8.52
C ASN A 10 -3.67 9.25 -7.02
N GLY A 11 -2.58 9.40 -6.25
CA GLY A 11 -2.59 9.25 -4.80
C GLY A 11 -3.52 10.25 -4.11
N VAL A 12 -3.46 11.53 -4.47
CA VAL A 12 -4.36 12.56 -3.92
C VAL A 12 -5.82 12.26 -4.26
N ARG A 13 -6.11 11.83 -5.50
CA ARG A 13 -7.48 11.42 -5.86
C ARG A 13 -7.98 10.25 -5.03
N ALA A 14 -7.15 9.23 -4.81
CA ALA A 14 -7.51 8.08 -3.98
C ALA A 14 -7.79 8.50 -2.53
N LEU A 15 -6.96 9.39 -1.96
CA LEU A 15 -7.17 9.93 -0.62
C LEU A 15 -8.50 10.67 -0.50
N VAL A 16 -8.81 11.55 -1.45
CA VAL A 16 -10.08 12.31 -1.45
C VAL A 16 -11.29 11.37 -1.59
N GLN A 17 -11.19 10.33 -2.42
CA GLN A 17 -12.26 9.34 -2.56
C GLN A 17 -12.49 8.51 -1.29
N ALA A 18 -11.42 8.17 -0.57
CA ALA A 18 -11.51 7.32 0.62
C ALA A 18 -11.87 8.09 1.89
N LEU A 19 -11.37 9.32 2.04
CA LEU A 19 -11.46 10.10 3.29
C LEU A 19 -12.34 11.34 3.16
N GLY A 20 -12.66 11.78 1.94
CA GLY A 20 -13.22 13.11 1.69
C GLY A 20 -12.15 14.20 1.65
N ALA A 21 -12.51 15.38 1.11
CA ALA A 21 -11.54 16.44 0.82
C ALA A 21 -10.82 16.98 2.07
N VAL A 22 -11.55 17.23 3.16
CA VAL A 22 -11.01 17.83 4.39
C VAL A 22 -10.01 16.89 5.07
N ASP A 23 -10.38 15.61 5.24
CA ASP A 23 -9.51 14.64 5.90
C ASP A 23 -8.33 14.22 5.01
N ALA A 24 -8.50 14.21 3.68
CA ALA A 24 -7.39 14.00 2.75
C ALA A 24 -6.33 15.12 2.84
N GLU A 25 -6.75 16.39 2.91
CA GLU A 25 -5.81 17.50 3.12
C GLU A 25 -5.10 17.40 4.47
N ARG A 26 -5.84 17.06 5.54
CA ARG A 26 -5.28 16.85 6.87
C ARG A 26 -4.26 15.70 6.88
N PHE A 27 -4.54 14.61 6.19
CA PHE A 27 -3.62 13.48 6.05
C PHE A 27 -2.31 13.90 5.38
N VAL A 28 -2.37 14.62 4.26
CA VAL A 28 -1.17 15.12 3.57
C VAL A 28 -0.38 16.08 4.47
N ALA A 29 -1.06 16.94 5.22
CA ALA A 29 -0.42 17.83 6.18
C ALA A 29 0.28 17.06 7.31
N LEU A 30 -0.32 15.99 7.83
CA LEU A 30 0.29 15.15 8.88
C LEU A 30 1.54 14.42 8.37
N ILE A 31 1.45 13.79 7.19
CA ILE A 31 2.59 13.08 6.56
C ILE A 31 3.75 14.03 6.27
N ASN A 32 3.48 15.30 5.94
CA ASN A 32 4.53 16.30 5.69
C ASN A 32 5.14 16.88 6.98
N ARG A 33 4.39 16.91 8.10
CA ARG A 33 4.84 17.48 9.37
C ARG A 33 5.57 16.46 10.24
N GLU A 34 5.15 15.20 10.18
CA GLU A 34 5.68 14.12 11.01
C GLU A 34 6.34 13.07 10.12
N ARG A 35 7.51 12.58 10.54
CA ARG A 35 8.15 11.46 9.83
C ARG A 35 7.31 10.21 10.04
N PHE A 36 6.56 9.82 9.02
CA PHE A 36 5.87 8.54 9.00
C PHE A 36 6.90 7.40 8.86
N ASP A 37 7.05 6.59 9.90
CA ASP A 37 7.95 5.44 9.85
C ASP A 37 7.28 4.28 9.11
N TYR A 38 7.54 4.23 7.80
CA TYR A 38 7.08 3.15 6.93
C TYR A 38 7.55 1.75 7.41
N THR A 39 8.71 1.67 8.06
CA THR A 39 9.24 0.38 8.54
C THR A 39 8.44 -0.12 9.73
N GLU A 40 8.14 0.75 10.68
CA GLU A 40 7.29 0.41 11.82
C GLU A 40 5.85 0.09 11.39
N TRP A 41 5.25 0.92 10.53
CA TRP A 41 3.90 0.63 9.99
C TRP A 41 3.85 -0.70 9.24
N ARG A 42 4.89 -1.04 8.47
CA ARG A 42 4.94 -2.32 7.74
C ARG A 42 5.00 -3.52 8.68
N LYS A 43 5.67 -3.41 9.84
CA LYS A 43 5.69 -4.48 10.85
C LYS A 43 4.30 -4.79 11.37
N THR A 44 3.39 -3.81 11.40
CA THR A 44 2.04 -4.02 11.90
C THR A 44 1.10 -4.70 10.91
N GLN A 45 1.46 -4.77 9.62
CA GLN A 45 0.58 -5.27 8.56
C GLN A 45 0.27 -6.78 8.64
N TRP A 46 1.10 -7.55 9.34
CA TRP A 46 0.94 -9.01 9.48
C TRP A 46 0.92 -9.47 10.93
N LEU A 47 0.60 -8.60 11.89
CA LEU A 47 0.61 -8.96 13.32
C LEU A 47 -0.33 -10.13 13.63
N ASP A 48 -1.42 -10.27 12.88
CA ASP A 48 -2.40 -11.35 13.04
C ASP A 48 -2.04 -12.61 12.22
N GLU A 49 -0.90 -12.62 11.52
CA GLU A 49 -0.52 -13.67 10.59
C GLU A 49 0.86 -14.25 10.85
N THR A 50 0.90 -15.56 11.07
CA THR A 50 2.16 -16.29 11.13
C THR A 50 2.77 -16.46 9.74
N VAL A 51 4.10 -16.61 9.69
CA VAL A 51 4.83 -16.92 8.45
C VAL A 51 4.25 -18.16 7.76
N ALA A 52 3.84 -19.17 8.54
CA ALA A 52 3.23 -20.40 8.01
C ALA A 52 1.87 -20.13 7.34
N SER A 53 1.02 -19.29 7.95
CA SER A 53 -0.26 -18.86 7.40
C SER A 53 -0.07 -18.09 6.10
N LEU A 54 0.86 -17.13 6.09
CA LEU A 54 1.18 -16.35 4.90
C LEU A 54 1.71 -17.23 3.76
N ALA A 55 2.60 -18.17 4.07
CA ALA A 55 3.12 -19.13 3.10
C ALA A 55 2.02 -20.07 2.55
N ALA A 56 1.04 -20.45 3.37
CA ALA A 56 -0.09 -21.25 2.93
C ALA A 56 -1.01 -20.45 1.98
N LYS A 57 -1.32 -19.19 2.31
CA LYS A 57 -2.09 -18.29 1.43
C LYS A 57 -1.37 -18.07 0.09
N ALA A 58 -0.06 -17.83 0.12
CA ALA A 58 0.75 -17.69 -1.09
C ALA A 58 0.70 -18.94 -1.97
N ARG A 59 0.82 -20.14 -1.39
CA ARG A 59 0.67 -21.40 -2.15
C ARG A 59 -0.72 -21.56 -2.74
N GLY A 60 -1.77 -21.19 -2.01
CA GLY A 60 -3.15 -21.24 -2.49
C GLY A 60 -3.38 -20.33 -3.70
N LEU A 61 -2.84 -19.11 -3.69
CA LEU A 61 -2.92 -18.18 -4.81
C LEU A 61 -2.20 -18.70 -6.07
N ARG A 62 -1.02 -19.32 -5.91
CA ARG A 62 -0.29 -19.96 -7.02
C ARG A 62 -1.07 -21.12 -7.61
N ALA A 63 -1.64 -21.98 -6.77
CA ALA A 63 -2.46 -23.10 -7.23
C ALA A 63 -3.75 -22.65 -7.95
N ALA A 64 -4.30 -21.50 -7.57
CA ALA A 64 -5.45 -20.88 -8.21
C ALA A 64 -5.12 -20.13 -9.51
N GLY A 65 -3.85 -20.05 -9.91
CA GLY A 65 -3.43 -19.30 -11.11
C GLY A 65 -3.62 -17.78 -11.01
N LEU A 66 -3.84 -17.26 -9.80
CA LEU A 66 -4.03 -15.83 -9.51
C LEU A 66 -2.69 -15.19 -9.10
N GLU A 67 -1.62 -15.48 -9.84
CA GLU A 67 -0.35 -14.81 -9.64
C GLU A 67 -0.47 -13.36 -10.12
N GLN A 68 -0.12 -12.42 -9.23
CA GLN A 68 -0.01 -11.01 -9.57
C GLN A 68 1.07 -10.89 -10.67
N PRO A 69 0.82 -10.21 -11.80
CA PRO A 69 1.86 -10.03 -12.81
C PRO A 69 3.06 -9.37 -12.13
N GLU A 70 4.25 -9.94 -12.36
CA GLU A 70 5.49 -9.43 -11.78
C GLU A 70 5.78 -8.03 -12.36
N ASP A 71 5.25 -7.01 -11.71
CA ASP A 71 5.56 -5.60 -11.98
C ASP A 71 7.02 -5.37 -11.54
N GLY A 72 7.95 -5.51 -12.48
CA GLY A 72 9.33 -5.04 -12.29
C GLY A 72 10.43 -6.07 -12.51
N LYS A 73 10.48 -6.69 -13.69
CA LYS A 73 11.78 -7.05 -14.29
C LYS A 73 11.96 -6.37 -15.64
N GLU A 74 12.99 -5.52 -15.64
CA GLU A 74 13.67 -4.76 -16.71
C GLU A 74 13.06 -3.41 -17.13
#